data_AF-A0A3N7G3E0-F1
#
_entry.id   AF-A0A3N7G3E0-F1
#
_cell.length_a   1.000
_cell.length_b   1.000
_cell.length_c   1.000
_cell.angle_alpha   90.00
_cell.angle_beta   90.00
_cell.angle_gamma   90.00
#
_symmetry.space_group_name_H-M   'P 1'
#
loop_
_entity.id
_entity.type
_entity.pdbx_description
1 polymer ?
#
loop_
_entity_poly.entity_id
_entity_poly.type
_entity_poly.pdbx_seq_one_letter_code
_entity_poly.pdbx_strand_id
1 'polypeptide(L)'
;MIPAFIASVEVMLERWRQHDGKEIELSHEFKILTSEMISRTAFGSSYLEGQHIFDMLETMVDIVVRNNFKMTIPVIGKFVKLSADDIESDKLQQDISNCFLNMINSREKAAMEGKWDGLEVIFLDYCCRLVMTPIRQKEYLLKT
;
A
#
# COMPACT_ATOMS: atom_id res chain seq x y z
N MET A 1 6.00 -13.49 -8.87
CA MET A 1 6.97 -12.39 -8.66
C MET A 1 7.82 -12.07 -9.89
N ILE A 2 8.58 -13.02 -10.47
CA ILE A 2 9.41 -12.73 -11.68
C ILE A 2 8.59 -12.16 -12.85
N PRO A 3 7.41 -12.69 -13.22
CA PRO A 3 6.61 -12.12 -14.31
C PRO A 3 6.16 -10.68 -14.05
N ALA A 4 5.78 -10.37 -12.80
CA ALA A 4 5.41 -9.02 -12.40
C ALA A 4 6.60 -8.05 -12.49
N PHE A 5 7.82 -8.50 -12.14
CA PHE A 5 9.03 -7.71 -12.30
C PHE A 5 9.30 -7.36 -13.77
N ILE A 6 9.22 -8.35 -14.65
CA ILE A 6 9.41 -8.16 -16.09
C ILE A 6 8.37 -7.15 -16.62
N ALA A 7 7.10 -7.34 -16.29
CA ALA A 7 6.03 -6.43 -16.69
C ALA A 7 6.25 -4.99 -16.17
N SER A 8 6.72 -4.82 -14.93
CA SER A 8 7.06 -3.51 -14.37
C SER A 8 8.21 -2.83 -15.13
N VAL A 9 9.23 -3.59 -15.51
CA VAL A 9 10.35 -3.07 -16.32
C VAL A 9 9.89 -2.71 -17.74
N GLU A 10 9.02 -3.51 -18.35
CA GLU A 10 8.44 -3.20 -19.66
C GLU A 10 7.67 -1.86 -19.64
N VAL A 11 6.85 -1.63 -18.61
CA VAL A 11 6.15 -0.34 -18.41
C VAL A 11 7.13 0.82 -18.28
N MET A 12 8.22 0.64 -17.52
CA MET A 12 9.27 1.66 -17.38
C MET A 12 9.93 1.99 -18.73
N LEU A 13 10.35 0.97 -19.47
CA LEU A 13 11.01 1.13 -20.77
C LEU A 13 10.10 1.81 -21.82
N GLU A 14 8.79 1.50 -21.79
CA GLU A 14 7.82 2.14 -22.68
C GLU A 14 7.73 3.66 -22.42
N ARG A 15 7.79 4.11 -21.15
CA ARG A 15 7.83 5.54 -20.80
C ARG A 15 9.13 6.20 -21.22
N TRP A 16 10.26 5.50 -21.08
CA TRP A 16 11.56 6.02 -21.49
C TRP A 16 11.65 6.18 -23.00
N ARG A 17 10.98 5.33 -23.79
CA ARG A 17 10.91 5.51 -25.24
C ARG A 17 10.28 6.85 -25.64
N GLN A 18 9.44 7.43 -24.77
CA GLN A 18 8.80 8.73 -24.99
C GLN A 18 9.67 9.92 -24.55
N HIS A 19 10.83 9.69 -23.92
CA HIS A 19 11.71 10.76 -23.43
C HIS A 19 12.58 11.43 -24.52
N ASP A 20 12.56 10.93 -25.77
CA ASP A 20 13.21 11.55 -26.94
C ASP A 20 14.69 11.94 -26.68
N GLY A 21 15.42 11.07 -25.98
CA GLY A 21 16.84 11.28 -25.66
C GLY A 21 17.14 12.32 -24.57
N LYS A 22 16.12 12.81 -23.86
CA LYS A 22 16.30 13.70 -22.69
C LYS A 22 16.89 12.95 -21.50
N GLU A 23 17.56 13.71 -20.62
CA GLU A 23 18.07 13.19 -19.36
C GLU A 23 16.93 12.60 -18.50
N ILE A 24 17.22 11.48 -17.84
CA ILE A 24 16.27 10.76 -17.00
C ILE A 24 16.79 10.79 -15.56
N GLU A 25 15.95 11.23 -14.63
CA GLU A 25 16.25 11.14 -13.21
C GLU A 25 16.05 9.69 -12.72
N LEU A 26 17.16 8.95 -12.59
CA LEU A 26 17.12 7.53 -12.23
C LEU A 26 16.50 7.29 -10.85
N SER A 27 16.71 8.17 -9.86
CA SER A 27 16.11 8.05 -8.51
C SER A 27 14.59 8.01 -8.58
N HIS A 28 14.00 8.90 -9.38
CA HIS A 28 12.56 8.96 -9.57
C HIS A 28 12.03 7.71 -10.28
N GLU A 29 12.69 7.27 -11.36
CA GLU A 29 12.28 6.08 -12.10
C GLU A 29 12.39 4.80 -11.27
N PHE A 30 13.43 4.66 -10.45
CA PHE A 30 13.58 3.53 -9.53
C PHE A 30 12.44 3.47 -8.51
N LYS A 31 12.01 4.62 -7.99
CA LYS A 31 10.87 4.70 -7.09
C LYS A 31 9.60 4.22 -7.78
N ILE A 32 9.32 4.71 -8.99
CA ILE A 32 8.12 4.28 -9.71
C ILE A 32 8.18 2.79 -10.07
N LEU A 33 9.33 2.29 -10.54
CA LEU A 33 9.52 0.87 -10.86
C LEU A 33 9.23 -0.01 -9.64
N THR A 34 9.77 0.36 -8.48
CA THR A 34 9.57 -0.39 -7.23
C THR A 34 8.11 -0.34 -6.79
N SER A 35 7.45 0.82 -6.91
CA SER A 35 6.03 0.95 -6.62
C SER A 35 5.16 0.10 -7.57
N GLU A 36 5.47 0.07 -8.86
CA GLU A 36 4.78 -0.77 -9.85
C GLU A 36 4.95 -2.27 -9.53
N MET A 37 6.15 -2.69 -9.14
CA MET A 37 6.41 -4.06 -8.71
C MET A 37 5.62 -4.45 -7.47
N ILE A 38 5.62 -3.60 -6.44
CA ILE A 38 4.87 -3.84 -5.20
C ILE A 38 3.38 -3.89 -5.50
N SER A 39 2.84 -2.94 -6.29
CA SER A 39 1.44 -2.96 -6.68
C SER A 39 1.06 -4.26 -7.37
N ARG A 40 1.83 -4.72 -8.36
CA ARG A 40 1.52 -5.96 -9.08
C ARG A 40 1.61 -7.19 -8.19
N THR A 41 2.61 -7.27 -7.32
CA THR A 41 2.89 -8.48 -6.52
C THR A 41 2.13 -8.55 -5.20
N ALA A 42 1.97 -7.42 -4.50
CA ALA A 42 1.31 -7.36 -3.21
C ALA A 42 -0.18 -7.06 -3.35
N PHE A 43 -0.55 -6.23 -4.33
CA PHE A 43 -1.92 -5.73 -4.52
C PHE A 43 -2.61 -6.24 -5.77
N GLY A 44 -1.90 -6.97 -6.65
CA GLY A 44 -2.45 -7.45 -7.93
C GLY A 44 -3.00 -6.31 -8.78
N SER A 45 -2.41 -5.11 -8.64
CA SER A 45 -2.86 -3.85 -9.24
C SER A 45 -1.69 -3.17 -9.94
N SER A 46 -1.91 -1.98 -10.50
CA SER A 46 -0.85 -1.10 -11.00
C SER A 46 -0.39 -0.08 -9.96
N TYR A 47 0.77 0.55 -10.16
CA TYR A 47 1.17 1.73 -9.40
C TYR A 47 0.12 2.82 -9.50
N LEU A 48 -0.42 3.07 -10.71
CA LEU A 48 -1.41 4.13 -10.95
C LEU A 48 -2.67 3.94 -10.08
N GLU A 49 -3.14 2.70 -9.94
CA GLU A 49 -4.28 2.36 -9.07
C GLU A 49 -3.94 2.53 -7.57
N GLY A 50 -2.68 2.35 -7.19
CA GLY A 50 -2.18 2.45 -5.82
C GLY A 50 -1.49 3.78 -5.48
N GLN A 51 -1.43 4.74 -6.40
CA GLN A 51 -0.56 5.91 -6.30
C GLN A 51 -0.80 6.69 -5.01
N HIS A 52 -2.08 6.88 -4.66
CA HIS A 52 -2.47 7.57 -3.44
C HIS A 52 -1.89 6.95 -2.16
N ILE A 53 -1.76 5.61 -2.10
CA ILE A 53 -1.13 4.92 -0.96
C ILE A 53 0.36 5.24 -0.91
N PHE A 54 1.04 5.24 -2.05
CA PHE A 54 2.47 5.55 -2.12
C PHE A 54 2.77 7.01 -1.74
N ASP A 55 1.90 7.96 -2.11
CA ASP A 55 2.05 9.36 -1.73
C ASP A 55 1.93 9.56 -0.21
N MET A 56 0.97 8.86 0.42
CA MET A 56 0.84 8.86 1.89
C MET A 56 2.03 8.19 2.58
N LEU A 57 2.54 7.08 2.02
CA LEU A 57 3.72 6.39 2.54
C LEU A 57 4.97 7.26 2.43
N GLU A 58 5.14 8.01 1.35
CA GLU A 58 6.24 8.98 1.21
C GLU A 58 6.16 10.05 2.29
N THR A 59 4.98 10.61 2.54
CA THR A 59 4.78 11.60 3.61
C THR A 59 5.09 11.00 4.99
N MET A 60 4.72 9.74 5.21
CA MET A 60 5.06 9.02 6.44
C MET A 60 6.57 8.80 6.58
N VAL A 61 7.27 8.46 5.50
CA VAL A 61 8.74 8.34 5.49
C VAL A 61 9.40 9.68 5.82
N ASP A 62 8.91 10.78 5.26
CA ASP A 62 9.43 12.12 5.58
C ASP A 62 9.27 12.47 7.05
N ILE A 63 8.12 12.16 7.66
CA ILE A 63 7.91 12.33 9.10
C ILE A 63 8.91 11.51 9.90
N VAL A 64 9.09 10.23 9.55
CA VAL A 64 10.04 9.33 10.22
C VAL A 64 11.47 9.88 10.12
N VAL A 65 11.89 10.33 8.94
CA VAL A 65 13.23 10.89 8.72
C VAL A 65 13.43 12.17 9.54
N ARG A 66 12.46 13.09 9.55
CA ARG A 66 12.52 14.33 10.36
C ARG A 66 12.56 14.04 11.86
N ASN A 67 11.88 12.99 12.30
CA ASN A 67 11.78 12.62 13.72
C ASN A 67 12.85 11.66 14.18
N ASN A 68 13.65 11.08 13.29
CA ASN A 68 14.65 10.06 13.62
C ASN A 68 15.72 10.55 14.63
N PHE A 69 15.91 11.87 14.73
CA PHE A 69 16.83 12.51 15.68
C PHE A 69 16.13 13.19 16.86
N LYS A 70 14.79 13.19 16.92
CA LYS A 70 14.04 13.72 18.06
C LYS A 70 13.98 12.63 19.13
N MET A 71 14.85 12.74 20.15
CA MET A 71 14.77 11.87 21.32
C MET A 71 13.51 12.18 22.14
N THR A 72 12.41 11.52 21.82
CA THR A 72 11.21 11.55 22.65
C THR A 72 11.45 10.72 23.90
N ILE A 73 11.28 11.33 25.08
CA ILE A 73 11.34 10.64 26.37
C ILE A 73 10.27 9.52 26.35
N PRO A 74 10.65 8.23 26.40
CA PRO A 74 9.78 7.10 26.05
C PRO A 74 8.55 6.95 26.96
N VAL A 75 8.57 7.61 28.13
CA VAL A 75 7.48 7.57 29.11
C VAL A 75 6.40 8.62 28.81
N ILE A 76 6.76 9.82 28.31
CA ILE A 76 5.79 10.93 28.13
C ILE A 76 5.11 10.85 26.76
N GLY A 77 5.85 10.45 25.71
CA GLY A 77 5.32 10.31 24.35
C GLY A 77 4.26 9.21 24.17
N LYS A 78 4.17 8.24 25.09
CA LYS A 78 3.13 7.20 25.05
C LYS A 78 1.74 7.68 25.49
N PHE A 79 1.66 8.78 26.23
CA PHE A 79 0.40 9.26 26.82
C PHE A 79 -0.10 10.57 26.21
N VAL A 80 0.74 11.30 25.47
CA VAL A 80 0.41 12.59 24.86
C VAL A 80 1.03 12.64 23.47
N LYS A 81 0.24 13.03 22.45
CA LYS A 81 0.77 13.39 21.14
C LYS A 81 1.49 14.73 21.30
N LEU A 82 2.81 14.72 21.28
CA LEU A 82 3.64 15.87 21.66
C LEU A 82 4.00 16.75 20.47
N SER A 83 3.89 16.23 19.25
CA SER A 83 4.26 16.94 18.03
C SER A 83 3.17 16.91 16.96
N ALA A 84 3.19 17.90 16.07
CA ALA A 84 2.34 17.92 14.87
C ALA A 84 2.61 16.69 13.98
N ASP A 85 3.87 16.26 13.91
CA ASP A 85 4.29 15.07 13.18
C ASP A 85 3.62 13.79 13.76
N ASP A 86 3.44 13.67 15.09
CA ASP A 86 2.74 12.51 15.71
C ASP A 86 1.26 12.46 15.32
N ILE A 87 0.62 13.63 15.25
CA ILE A 87 -0.80 13.75 14.85
C ILE A 87 -0.94 13.41 13.36
N GLU A 88 -0.02 13.92 12.53
CA GLU A 88 0.00 13.68 11.10
C GLU A 88 0.28 12.21 10.76
N SER A 89 1.27 11.57 11.42
CA SER A 89 1.57 10.15 11.21
C SER A 89 0.40 9.25 11.59
N ASP A 90 -0.31 9.55 12.68
CA ASP A 90 -1.50 8.80 13.09
C ASP A 90 -2.63 8.92 12.06
N LYS A 91 -2.82 10.12 11.50
CA LYS A 91 -3.81 10.34 10.44
C LYS A 91 -3.42 9.58 9.17
N LEU A 92 -2.17 9.67 8.74
CA LEU A 92 -1.66 8.93 7.58
C LEU A 92 -1.82 7.42 7.77
N GLN A 93 -1.53 6.90 8.97
CA GLN A 93 -1.74 5.48 9.27
C GLN A 93 -3.22 5.08 9.12
N GLN A 94 -4.16 5.91 9.62
CA GLN A 94 -5.59 5.65 9.46
C GLN A 94 -6.01 5.69 7.99
N ASP A 95 -5.55 6.69 7.23
CA ASP A 95 -5.91 6.87 5.83
C ASP A 95 -5.35 5.73 4.95
N ILE A 96 -4.10 5.30 5.20
CA ILE A 96 -3.49 4.13 4.55
C ILE A 96 -4.28 2.85 4.89
N SER A 97 -4.64 2.65 6.15
CA SER A 97 -5.43 1.49 6.59
C SER A 97 -6.80 1.47 5.90
N ASN A 98 -7.47 2.62 5.80
CA ASN A 98 -8.74 2.74 5.09
C ASN A 98 -8.61 2.43 3.59
N CYS A 99 -7.51 2.85 2.94
CA CYS A 99 -7.25 2.49 1.55
C CYS A 99 -7.15 0.98 1.37
N PHE A 100 -6.40 0.29 2.23
CA PHE A 100 -6.33 -1.18 2.19
C PHE A 100 -7.69 -1.83 2.42
N LEU A 101 -8.46 -1.38 3.42
CA LEU A 101 -9.81 -1.90 3.67
C LEU A 101 -10.72 -1.72 2.44
N ASN A 102 -10.64 -0.59 1.76
CA ASN A 102 -11.43 -0.34 0.54
C ASN A 102 -11.04 -1.27 -0.61
N MET A 103 -9.74 -1.55 -0.79
CA MET A 103 -9.28 -2.52 -1.79
C MET A 103 -9.77 -3.94 -1.47
N ILE A 104 -9.69 -4.34 -0.20
CA ILE A 104 -10.19 -5.63 0.29
C ILE A 104 -11.70 -5.76 0.04
N ASN A 105 -12.47 -4.75 0.44
CA ASN A 105 -13.92 -4.73 0.27
C ASN A 105 -14.32 -4.77 -1.22
N SER A 106 -13.57 -4.08 -2.08
CA SER A 106 -13.80 -4.10 -3.53
C SER A 106 -13.57 -5.49 -4.12
N ARG A 107 -12.54 -6.20 -3.66
CA ARG A 107 -12.25 -7.59 -4.04
C ARG A 107 -13.32 -8.57 -3.54
N GLU A 108 -13.77 -8.42 -2.29
CA GLU A 108 -14.84 -9.26 -1.76
C GLU A 108 -16.13 -9.12 -2.57
N LYS A 109 -16.52 -7.88 -2.94
CA LYS A 109 -17.69 -7.64 -3.80
C LYS A 109 -17.53 -8.28 -5.18
N ALA A 110 -16.37 -8.12 -5.82
CA ALA A 110 -16.11 -8.75 -7.12
C ALA A 110 -16.17 -10.29 -7.06
N ALA A 111 -15.72 -10.90 -5.95
CA ALA A 111 -15.85 -12.33 -5.68
C ALA A 111 -17.30 -12.77 -5.50
N MET A 112 -18.11 -12.02 -4.76
CA MET A 112 -19.55 -12.29 -4.61
C MET A 112 -20.31 -12.21 -5.94
N GLU A 113 -19.88 -11.33 -6.84
CA GLU A 113 -20.45 -11.16 -8.18
C GLU A 113 -19.95 -12.21 -9.21
N GLY A 114 -19.08 -13.14 -8.80
CA GLY A 114 -18.53 -14.18 -9.68
C GLY A 114 -17.58 -13.65 -10.76
N LYS A 115 -17.13 -12.39 -10.66
CA LYS A 115 -16.19 -11.74 -11.60
C LYS A 115 -14.73 -11.96 -11.21
N TRP A 116 -14.49 -12.74 -10.17
CA TRP A 116 -13.18 -12.89 -9.55
C TRP A 116 -12.55 -14.19 -10.02
N ASP A 117 -11.60 -14.06 -10.91
CA ASP A 117 -10.73 -15.12 -11.40
C ASP A 117 -9.70 -15.41 -10.31
N GLY A 118 -10.04 -16.27 -9.34
CA GLY A 118 -9.23 -16.53 -8.14
C GLY A 118 -7.86 -17.20 -8.39
N LEU A 119 -7.01 -16.67 -9.28
CA LEU A 119 -5.82 -17.33 -9.79
C LEU A 119 -4.50 -16.85 -9.16
N GLU A 120 -4.47 -15.72 -8.45
CA GLU A 120 -3.26 -15.30 -7.73
C GLU A 120 -3.59 -14.88 -6.29
N VAL A 121 -3.28 -15.75 -5.32
CA VAL A 121 -3.26 -15.36 -3.90
C VAL A 121 -2.08 -14.42 -3.71
N ILE A 122 -2.35 -13.12 -3.77
CA ILE A 122 -1.38 -12.07 -3.48
C ILE A 122 -1.36 -11.77 -1.98
N PHE A 123 -0.36 -11.00 -1.53
CA PHE A 123 -0.21 -10.64 -0.12
C PHE A 123 -1.49 -10.04 0.47
N LEU A 124 -2.17 -9.17 -0.26
CA LEU A 124 -3.44 -8.58 0.20
C LEU A 124 -4.52 -9.63 0.44
N ASP A 125 -4.66 -10.63 -0.44
CA ASP A 125 -5.66 -11.70 -0.28
C ASP A 125 -5.33 -12.65 0.88
N TYR A 126 -4.03 -12.86 1.13
CA TYR A 126 -3.57 -13.57 2.31
C TYR A 126 -3.96 -12.82 3.61
N CYS A 127 -3.74 -11.51 3.65
CA CYS A 127 -4.18 -10.66 4.76
C CYS A 127 -5.71 -10.67 4.92
N CYS A 128 -6.49 -10.59 3.82
CA CYS A 128 -7.94 -10.72 3.86
C CYS A 128 -8.36 -12.02 4.54
N ARG A 129 -7.80 -13.16 4.11
CA ARG A 129 -8.17 -14.47 4.64
C ARG A 129 -7.87 -14.59 6.13
N LEU A 130 -6.75 -14.06 6.60
CA LEU A 130 -6.37 -14.10 8.03
C LEU A 130 -7.19 -13.16 8.91
N VAL A 131 -7.57 -11.98 8.41
CA VAL A 131 -8.33 -10.98 9.19
C VAL A 131 -9.84 -11.26 9.15
N MET A 132 -10.37 -11.77 8.04
CA MET A 132 -11.81 -12.03 7.87
C MET A 132 -12.27 -13.37 8.46
N THR A 133 -11.39 -14.37 8.63
CA THR A 133 -11.79 -15.65 9.24
C THR A 133 -12.32 -15.51 10.67
N PRO A 134 -11.67 -14.73 11.57
CA PRO A 134 -12.20 -14.50 12.92
C PRO A 134 -13.47 -13.64 12.95
N ILE A 135 -13.61 -12.67 12.03
CA ILE A 135 -14.74 -11.73 12.00
C ILE A 135 -16.01 -12.44 11.49
N ARG A 136 -15.91 -13.23 10.41
CA ARG A 136 -17.04 -14.06 9.93
C ARG A 136 -17.50 -15.04 11.00
N GLN A 137 -16.60 -15.71 11.72
CA GLN A 137 -16.99 -16.62 12.80
C GLN A 137 -17.83 -15.93 13.87
N LYS A 138 -17.50 -14.69 14.27
CA LYS A 138 -18.30 -13.93 15.23
C LYS A 138 -19.68 -13.54 14.68
N GLU A 139 -19.80 -13.13 13.43
CA GLU A 139 -21.10 -12.79 12.82
C GLU A 139 -22.02 -14.00 12.62
N TYR A 140 -21.47 -15.18 12.31
CA TYR A 140 -22.25 -16.43 12.24
C TYR A 140 -22.73 -16.89 13.63
N LEU A 141 -21.89 -16.73 14.66
CA LEU A 141 -22.25 -17.08 16.05
C LEU A 141 -23.26 -16.11 16.68
N LEU A 142 -23.37 -14.87 16.19
CA LEU A 142 -24.37 -13.90 16.66
C LEU A 142 -25.72 -14.02 15.94
N LYS A 143 -25.80 -14.84 14.88
CA LYS A 143 -27.02 -15.13 14.11
C LYS A 143 -27.64 -16.51 14.42
N THR A 144 -27.09 -17.23 15.41
CA THR A 144 -27.62 -18.51 15.92
C THR A 144 -28.05 -18.34 17.37
#